data_AF-A0A1I7KCC5-F1
#
_entry.id   AF-A0A1I7KCC5-F1
#
_cell.length_a   1.000
_cell.length_b   1.000
_cell.length_c   1.000
_cell.angle_alpha   90.00
_cell.angle_beta   90.00
_cell.angle_gamma   90.00
#
_symmetry.space_group_name_H-M   'P 1'
#
loop_
_entity.id
_entity.type
_entity.pdbx_description
1 polymer ?
#
loop_
_entity_poly.entity_id
_entity_poly.type
_entity_poly.pdbx_seq_one_letter_code
_entity_poly.pdbx_strand_id
1 'polypeptide(L)'
;MTSKTQELANNFGISLDDVAEWCGLHYGRDFYTESAPKKREWIERYAEMHGLTAQAPSTAPLKQLAAQVRDSESNEGCDGDLTVVSKSLLDKLLAAIASRDEAIGLSETFMKELLDSTETLTGIAEEHGARTLADLMYLHSAIVSGGFIDHWEGESQALKLVRALPSGERWASYVQVISTQP
;
A
#
# COMPACT_ATOMS: atom_id res chain seq x y z
N MET A 1 14.55 -6.43 2.87
CA MET A 1 13.65 -5.96 1.80
C MET A 1 12.68 -7.09 1.51
N THR A 2 11.43 -6.97 1.94
CA THR A 2 10.37 -7.93 1.62
C THR A 2 9.94 -7.75 0.17
N SER A 3 9.68 -8.85 -0.54
CA SER A 3 9.14 -8.78 -1.91
C SER A 3 7.68 -8.28 -1.87
N LYS A 4 7.23 -7.52 -2.88
CA LYS A 4 5.82 -7.09 -3.02
C LYS A 4 4.81 -8.25 -2.91
N THR A 5 5.22 -9.45 -3.33
CA THR A 5 4.45 -10.69 -3.16
C THR A 5 4.28 -11.08 -1.69
N GLN A 6 5.34 -10.92 -0.89
CA GLN A 6 5.29 -11.16 0.55
C GLN A 6 4.42 -10.13 1.26
N GLU A 7 4.48 -8.87 0.84
CA GLU A 7 3.65 -7.80 1.40
C GLU A 7 2.15 -8.06 1.14
N LEU A 8 1.79 -8.46 -0.08
CA LEU A 8 0.42 -8.84 -0.39
C LEU A 8 -0.05 -10.04 0.46
N ALA A 9 0.76 -11.10 0.57
CA ALA A 9 0.41 -12.26 1.39
C ALA A 9 0.26 -11.87 2.88
N ASN A 10 1.14 -11.02 3.39
CA ASN A 10 1.05 -10.49 4.75
C ASN A 10 -0.25 -9.70 4.95
N ASN A 11 -0.72 -8.93 3.96
CA ASN A 11 -1.99 -8.22 4.04
C ASN A 11 -3.16 -9.19 4.24
N PHE A 12 -3.15 -10.36 3.62
CA PHE A 12 -4.20 -11.36 3.87
C PHE A 12 -3.92 -12.25 5.09
N GLY A 13 -2.77 -12.10 5.78
CA GLY A 13 -2.33 -13.01 6.83
C GLY A 13 -1.98 -14.41 6.31
N ILE A 14 -1.53 -14.50 5.06
CA ILE A 14 -1.26 -15.75 4.33
C ILE A 14 0.25 -16.06 4.33
N SER A 15 0.60 -17.34 4.49
CA SER A 15 1.95 -17.86 4.23
C SER A 15 2.12 -18.14 2.72
N LEU A 16 3.25 -17.70 2.14
CA LEU A 16 3.54 -17.98 0.73
C LEU A 16 3.74 -19.49 0.46
N ASP A 17 4.22 -20.23 1.46
CA ASP A 17 4.41 -21.68 1.34
C ASP A 17 3.06 -22.39 1.23
N ASP A 18 2.03 -21.92 1.94
CA ASP A 18 0.67 -22.49 1.86
C ASP A 18 0.03 -22.23 0.48
N VAL A 19 0.27 -21.05 -0.09
CA VAL A 19 -0.17 -20.72 -1.46
C VAL A 19 0.58 -21.59 -2.47
N ALA A 20 1.89 -21.78 -2.29
CA ALA A 20 2.70 -22.59 -3.18
C ALA A 20 2.28 -24.07 -3.16
N GLU A 21 2.02 -24.62 -1.98
CA GLU A 21 1.49 -25.98 -1.82
C GLU A 21 0.12 -26.12 -2.48
N TRP A 22 -0.78 -25.16 -2.25
CA TRP A 22 -2.11 -25.14 -2.86
C TRP A 22 -2.05 -25.07 -4.40
N CYS A 23 -1.18 -24.22 -4.97
CA CYS A 23 -0.96 -24.13 -6.41
C CYS A 23 -0.42 -25.46 -6.99
N GLY A 24 0.53 -26.10 -6.31
CA GLY A 24 1.08 -27.39 -6.73
C GLY A 24 0.04 -28.50 -6.71
N LEU A 25 -0.76 -28.57 -5.64
CA LEU A 25 -1.74 -29.63 -5.43
C LEU A 25 -2.97 -29.50 -6.33
N HIS A 26 -3.50 -28.28 -6.52
CA HIS A 26 -4.74 -28.07 -7.27
C HIS A 26 -4.53 -27.76 -8.75
N TYR A 27 -3.36 -27.26 -9.14
CA TYR A 27 -3.11 -26.80 -10.51
C TYR A 27 -1.83 -27.37 -11.14
N GLY A 28 -1.03 -28.15 -10.41
CA GLY A 28 0.22 -28.73 -10.92
C GLY A 28 1.27 -27.70 -11.34
N ARG A 29 1.25 -26.51 -10.72
CA ARG A 29 2.12 -25.37 -11.06
C ARG A 29 3.04 -25.01 -9.88
N ASP A 30 4.27 -24.61 -10.19
CA ASP A 30 5.23 -24.13 -9.20
C ASP A 30 5.12 -22.61 -9.03
N PHE A 31 4.49 -22.20 -7.92
CA PHE A 31 4.29 -20.81 -7.54
C PHE A 31 5.57 -19.96 -7.60
N TYR A 32 6.73 -20.47 -7.18
CA TYR A 32 7.94 -19.65 -7.08
C TYR A 32 8.54 -19.33 -8.45
N THR A 33 8.26 -20.15 -9.46
CA THR A 33 8.69 -19.91 -10.85
C THR A 33 7.77 -18.97 -11.63
N GLU A 34 6.58 -18.69 -11.10
CA GLU A 34 5.58 -17.84 -11.75
C GLU A 34 5.98 -16.35 -11.74
N SER A 35 5.45 -15.62 -12.72
CA SER A 35 5.62 -14.17 -12.82
C SER A 35 4.96 -13.43 -11.65
N ALA A 36 5.44 -12.21 -11.34
CA ALA A 36 4.89 -11.42 -10.23
C ALA A 36 3.37 -11.17 -10.32
N PRO A 37 2.78 -10.85 -11.50
CA PRO A 37 1.33 -10.75 -11.64
C PRO A 37 0.62 -12.06 -11.31
N LYS A 38 1.18 -13.20 -11.75
CA LYS A 38 0.57 -14.50 -11.55
C LYS A 38 0.62 -14.95 -10.09
N LYS A 39 1.70 -14.65 -9.38
CA LYS A 39 1.81 -14.88 -7.92
C LYS A 39 0.74 -14.10 -7.14
N ARG A 40 0.40 -12.88 -7.56
CA ARG A 40 -0.66 -12.09 -6.91
C ARG A 40 -2.05 -12.69 -7.13
N GLU A 41 -2.36 -13.07 -8.37
CA GLU A 41 -3.61 -13.78 -8.68
C GLU A 41 -3.76 -15.03 -7.81
N TRP A 42 -2.68 -15.79 -7.60
CA TRP A 42 -2.71 -16.98 -6.74
C TRP A 42 -2.99 -16.65 -5.27
N ILE A 43 -2.38 -15.60 -4.74
CA ILE A 43 -2.63 -15.14 -3.36
C ILE A 43 -4.09 -14.68 -3.19
N GLU A 44 -4.63 -13.92 -4.14
CA GLU A 44 -6.00 -13.42 -4.09
C GLU A 44 -7.03 -14.56 -4.18
N ARG A 45 -6.80 -15.53 -5.07
CA ARG A 45 -7.67 -16.70 -5.21
C ARG A 45 -7.61 -17.61 -3.99
N TYR A 46 -6.43 -17.78 -3.40
CA TYR A 46 -6.28 -18.47 -2.13
C TYR A 46 -7.05 -17.75 -1.03
N ALA A 47 -6.93 -16.42 -0.94
CA ALA A 47 -7.67 -15.62 0.03
C ALA A 47 -9.19 -15.78 -0.15
N GLU A 48 -9.70 -15.67 -1.37
CA GLU A 48 -11.13 -15.84 -1.68
C GLU A 48 -11.64 -17.23 -1.29
N MET A 49 -10.91 -18.30 -1.67
CA MET A 49 -11.29 -19.68 -1.36
C MET A 49 -11.37 -19.94 0.15
N HIS A 50 -10.47 -19.32 0.91
CA HIS A 50 -10.40 -19.48 2.37
C HIS A 50 -11.22 -18.42 3.14
N GLY A 51 -11.97 -17.56 2.44
CA GLY A 51 -12.77 -16.49 3.05
C GLY A 51 -11.92 -15.44 3.78
N LEU A 52 -10.65 -15.31 3.40
CA LEU A 52 -9.72 -14.33 3.97
C LEU A 52 -9.95 -12.99 3.29
N THR A 53 -10.14 -11.95 4.10
CA THR A 53 -10.22 -10.58 3.62
C THR A 53 -8.87 -9.92 3.76
N ALA A 54 -8.50 -9.07 2.80
CA ALA A 54 -7.28 -8.27 2.92
C ALA A 54 -7.38 -7.44 4.20
N GLN A 55 -6.41 -7.58 5.08
CA GLN A 55 -6.17 -6.59 6.12
C GLN A 55 -5.80 -5.32 5.36
N ALA A 56 -6.68 -4.32 5.43
CA ALA A 56 -6.35 -2.99 4.97
C ALA A 56 -5.05 -2.56 5.66
N PRO A 57 -4.12 -1.86 4.97
CA PRO A 57 -2.94 -1.28 5.62
C PRO A 57 -3.43 -0.53 6.84
N SER A 58 -3.00 -0.96 8.04
CA SER A 58 -3.64 -0.68 9.32
C SER A 58 -4.49 0.60 9.31
N THR A 59 -5.77 0.45 8.98
CA THR A 59 -6.73 1.56 9.00
C THR A 59 -7.27 1.79 10.39
N ALA A 60 -6.81 1.04 11.40
CA ALA A 60 -7.08 1.33 12.79
C ALA A 60 -6.68 2.80 13.00
N PRO A 61 -7.64 3.72 13.15
CA PRO A 61 -7.31 5.13 13.20
C PRO A 61 -6.30 5.32 14.32
N LEU A 62 -5.30 6.18 14.16
CA LEU A 62 -4.40 6.52 15.26
C LEU A 62 -5.17 6.79 16.57
N LYS A 63 -6.40 7.33 16.44
CA LYS A 63 -7.37 7.47 17.54
C LYS A 63 -7.74 6.17 18.25
N GLN A 64 -7.99 5.08 17.52
CA GLN A 64 -8.31 3.77 18.07
C GLN A 64 -7.08 3.12 18.73
N LEU A 65 -5.90 3.19 18.11
CA LEU A 65 -4.66 2.67 18.73
C LEU A 65 -4.32 3.47 20.00
N ALA A 66 -4.48 4.79 19.97
CA ALA A 66 -4.31 5.64 21.14
C ALA A 66 -5.33 5.31 22.25
N ALA A 67 -6.58 5.00 21.89
CA ALA A 67 -7.59 4.54 22.83
C ALA A 67 -7.20 3.19 23.45
N GLN A 68 -6.71 2.23 22.66
CA GLN A 68 -6.24 0.94 23.19
C GLN A 68 -5.05 1.08 24.13
N VAL A 69 -4.11 1.98 23.83
CA VAL A 69 -2.98 2.28 24.74
C VAL A 69 -3.52 2.82 26.06
N ARG A 70 -4.46 3.76 26.01
CA ARG A 70 -5.11 4.32 27.21
C ARG A 70 -5.89 3.26 28.00
N ASP A 71 -6.65 2.41 27.32
CA ASP A 71 -7.43 1.36 27.96
C ASP A 71 -6.54 0.25 28.56
N SER A 72 -5.25 0.20 28.19
CA SER A 72 -4.25 -0.70 28.77
C SER A 72 -3.58 -0.14 30.03
N GLU A 73 -3.86 1.11 30.40
CA GLU A 73 -3.34 1.73 31.61
C GLU A 73 -3.81 0.96 32.84
N SER A 74 -2.84 0.53 33.65
CA SER A 74 -3.11 -0.11 34.94
C SER A 74 -2.15 0.44 35.99
N ASN A 75 -2.65 0.52 37.23
CA ASN A 75 -1.82 0.79 38.41
C ASN A 75 -1.55 -0.50 39.21
N GLU A 76 -2.05 -1.64 38.74
CA GLU A 76 -1.79 -2.93 39.39
C GLU A 76 -0.32 -3.33 39.25
N GLY A 77 0.35 -3.55 40.37
CA GLY A 77 1.73 -4.05 40.41
C GLY A 77 2.83 -2.98 40.36
N CYS A 78 2.49 -1.69 40.46
CA CYS A 78 3.46 -0.59 40.57
C CYS A 78 3.39 0.11 41.93
N ASP A 79 4.53 0.53 42.45
CA ASP A 79 4.63 1.32 43.68
C ASP A 79 4.54 2.83 43.35
N GLY A 80 3.73 3.58 44.10
CA GLY A 80 3.49 5.01 43.88
C GLY A 80 2.54 5.37 42.72
N ASP A 81 2.66 6.60 42.21
CA ASP A 81 1.80 7.18 41.14
C ASP A 81 2.21 6.74 39.72
N LEU A 82 2.75 5.53 39.57
CA LEU A 82 3.21 5.02 38.27
C LEU A 82 2.11 4.20 37.59
N THR A 83 1.84 4.52 36.32
CA THR A 83 0.91 3.78 35.46
C THR A 83 1.69 2.94 34.47
N VAL A 84 1.39 1.64 34.41
CA VAL A 84 1.90 0.74 33.37
C VAL A 84 0.98 0.73 32.17
N VAL A 85 1.58 0.76 30.98
CA VAL A 85 0.91 0.61 29.68
C VAL A 85 1.46 -0.61 28.96
N SER A 86 0.64 -1.20 28.10
CA SER A 86 1.08 -2.33 27.28
C SER A 86 2.16 -1.88 26.29
N LYS A 87 3.39 -2.38 26.48
CA LYS A 87 4.51 -2.14 25.56
C LYS A 87 4.16 -2.53 24.13
N SER A 88 3.45 -3.64 23.92
CA SER A 88 3.08 -4.11 22.58
C SER A 88 2.08 -3.18 21.88
N LEU A 89 1.19 -2.51 22.62
CA LEU A 89 0.29 -1.50 22.07
C LEU A 89 1.03 -0.19 21.78
N LEU A 90 1.98 0.19 22.64
CA LEU A 90 2.83 1.35 22.42
C LEU A 90 3.70 1.19 21.17
N ASP A 91 4.34 0.03 21.01
CA ASP A 91 5.15 -0.28 19.81
C ASP A 91 4.31 -0.22 18.53
N LYS A 92 3.07 -0.74 18.56
CA LYS A 92 2.12 -0.64 17.44
C LYS A 92 1.74 0.80 17.12
N LEU A 93 1.46 1.62 18.14
CA LEU A 93 1.12 3.03 17.95
C LEU A 93 2.30 3.81 17.35
N LEU A 94 3.52 3.59 17.85
CA LEU A 94 4.72 4.24 17.34
C LEU A 94 5.01 3.84 15.88
N ALA A 95 4.87 2.56 15.55
CA ALA A 95 5.01 2.09 14.17
C ALA A 95 3.96 2.73 13.23
N ALA A 96 2.72 2.85 13.69
CA ALA A 96 1.64 3.49 12.91
C ALA A 96 1.89 5.00 12.71
N ILE A 97 2.45 5.70 13.71
CA ILE A 97 2.84 7.11 13.59
C ILE A 97 3.97 7.26 12.57
N ALA A 98 5.03 6.44 12.69
CA ALA A 98 6.18 6.50 11.80
C ALA A 98 5.79 6.24 10.33
N SER A 99 4.96 5.22 10.09
CA SER A 99 4.45 4.92 8.75
C SER A 99 3.62 6.07 8.16
N ARG A 100 2.83 6.76 8.99
CA ARG A 100 2.04 7.91 8.53
C ARG A 100 2.91 9.13 8.21
N ASP A 101 3.95 9.37 8.99
CA ASP A 101 4.93 10.43 8.75
C ASP A 101 5.65 10.21 7.41
N GLU A 102 6.07 8.97 7.13
CA GLU A 102 6.65 8.60 5.85
C GLU A 102 5.68 8.81 4.68
N ALA A 103 4.42 8.40 4.81
CA ALA A 103 3.40 8.61 3.78
C ALA A 103 3.13 10.10 3.51
N ILE A 104 3.16 10.96 4.54
CA ILE A 104 3.06 12.41 4.40
C ILE A 104 4.26 12.94 3.61
N GLY A 105 5.48 12.57 3.99
CA GLY A 105 6.69 13.02 3.29
C GLY A 105 6.74 12.58 1.82
N LEU A 106 6.30 11.35 1.52
CA LEU A 106 6.19 10.85 0.14
C LEU A 106 5.16 11.66 -0.66
N SER A 107 4.00 11.92 -0.06
CA SER A 107 2.93 12.71 -0.67
C SER A 107 3.36 14.14 -0.99
N GLU A 108 4.00 14.82 -0.04
CA GLU A 108 4.54 16.17 -0.22
C GLU A 108 5.60 16.22 -1.33
N THR A 109 6.50 15.23 -1.35
CA THR A 109 7.54 15.13 -2.39
C THR A 109 6.91 14.93 -3.76
N PHE A 110 5.92 14.05 -3.89
CA PHE A 110 5.22 13.81 -5.15
C PHE A 110 4.52 15.07 -5.66
N MET A 111 3.74 15.75 -4.81
CA MET A 111 3.04 16.98 -5.20
C MET A 111 4.00 18.10 -5.60
N LYS A 112 5.12 18.23 -4.88
CA LYS A 112 6.15 19.20 -5.21
C LYS A 112 6.76 18.91 -6.58
N GLU A 113 7.24 17.69 -6.81
CA GLU A 113 7.83 17.30 -8.10
C GLU A 113 6.85 17.49 -9.25
N LEU A 114 5.57 17.15 -9.04
CA LEU A 114 4.53 17.31 -10.04
C LEU A 114 4.32 18.78 -10.42
N LEU A 115 4.14 19.66 -9.42
CA LEU A 115 3.91 21.09 -9.65
C LEU A 115 5.16 21.80 -10.18
N ASP A 116 6.36 21.38 -9.78
CA ASP A 116 7.61 21.91 -10.34
C ASP A 116 7.74 21.54 -11.85
N SER A 117 7.11 20.43 -12.29
CA SER A 117 7.16 19.98 -13.69
C SER A 117 6.09 20.60 -14.61
N THR A 118 4.92 20.95 -14.07
CA THR A 118 3.76 21.41 -14.88
C THR A 118 3.15 22.73 -14.42
N GLU A 119 3.75 23.40 -13.43
CA GLU A 119 3.35 24.67 -12.81
C GLU A 119 1.97 24.65 -12.11
N THR A 120 0.94 24.06 -12.73
CA THR A 120 -0.42 23.94 -12.19
C THR A 120 -1.09 22.60 -12.55
N LEU A 121 -2.05 22.18 -11.72
CA LEU A 121 -2.89 21.01 -12.02
C LEU A 121 -3.78 21.24 -13.26
N THR A 122 -4.21 22.48 -13.51
CA THR A 122 -4.99 22.83 -14.70
C THR A 122 -4.18 22.62 -15.97
N GLY A 123 -2.91 23.02 -15.98
CA GLY A 123 -2.01 22.80 -17.13
C GLY A 123 -1.90 21.32 -17.51
N ILE A 124 -1.87 20.42 -16.52
CA ILE A 124 -1.90 18.97 -16.77
C ILE A 124 -3.17 18.55 -17.51
N ALA A 125 -4.33 19.04 -17.10
CA ALA A 125 -5.60 18.69 -17.75
C ALA A 125 -5.69 19.25 -19.18
N GLU A 126 -5.14 20.43 -19.42
CA GLU A 126 -5.13 21.08 -20.74
C GLU A 126 -4.13 20.40 -21.70
N GLU A 127 -2.94 20.03 -21.23
CA GLU A 127 -1.89 19.43 -22.07
C GLU A 127 -2.01 17.92 -22.24
N HIS A 128 -2.43 17.21 -21.18
CA HIS A 128 -2.44 15.74 -21.14
C HIS A 128 -3.83 15.14 -20.94
N GLY A 129 -4.86 15.97 -20.80
CA GLY A 129 -6.25 15.56 -20.64
C GLY A 129 -6.68 15.33 -19.19
N ALA A 130 -7.97 15.55 -18.93
CA ALA A 130 -8.56 15.41 -17.59
C ALA A 130 -8.38 14.02 -16.97
N ARG A 131 -8.31 12.95 -17.79
CA ARG A 131 -8.08 11.59 -17.31
C ARG A 131 -6.68 11.41 -16.72
N THR A 132 -5.67 12.00 -17.35
CA THR A 132 -4.30 12.00 -16.84
C THR A 132 -4.22 12.71 -15.48
N LEU A 133 -4.88 13.87 -15.35
CA LEU A 133 -4.97 14.58 -14.07
C LEU A 133 -5.64 13.70 -12.99
N ALA A 134 -6.77 13.08 -13.32
CA ALA A 134 -7.49 12.23 -12.38
C ALA A 134 -6.60 11.07 -11.88
N ASP A 135 -5.90 10.38 -12.78
CA ASP A 135 -4.98 9.29 -12.44
C ASP A 135 -3.83 9.76 -11.54
N LEU A 136 -3.28 10.96 -11.77
CA LEU A 136 -2.26 11.54 -10.89
C LEU A 136 -2.80 11.86 -9.49
N MET A 137 -4.06 12.28 -9.36
CA MET A 137 -4.71 12.50 -8.07
C MET A 137 -5.02 11.18 -7.36
N TYR A 138 -5.40 10.14 -8.10
CA TYR A 138 -5.55 8.79 -7.56
C TYR A 138 -4.19 8.20 -7.14
N LEU A 139 -3.13 8.47 -7.89
CA LEU A 139 -1.76 8.09 -7.52
C LEU A 139 -1.32 8.75 -6.21
N HIS A 140 -1.58 10.05 -6.05
CA HIS A 140 -1.35 10.74 -4.78
C HIS A 140 -2.12 10.08 -3.62
N SER A 141 -3.40 9.73 -3.83
CA SER A 141 -4.18 8.99 -2.83
C SER A 141 -3.58 7.62 -2.53
N ALA A 142 -3.10 6.89 -3.54
CA ALA A 142 -2.45 5.61 -3.40
C ALA A 142 -1.14 5.71 -2.60
N ILE A 143 -0.34 6.76 -2.80
CA ILE A 143 0.88 7.03 -2.01
C ILE A 143 0.53 7.23 -0.53
N VAL A 144 -0.49 8.06 -0.24
CA VAL A 144 -0.92 8.34 1.15
C VAL A 144 -1.49 7.10 1.85
N SER A 145 -2.14 6.22 1.10
CA SER A 145 -2.81 5.02 1.63
C SER A 145 -1.95 3.75 1.55
N GLY A 146 -0.77 3.80 0.93
CA GLY A 146 0.06 2.61 0.68
C GLY A 146 -0.53 1.65 -0.36
N GLY A 147 -1.38 2.15 -1.27
CA GLY A 147 -2.06 1.38 -2.31
C GLY A 147 -1.38 1.47 -3.68
N PHE A 148 -2.12 1.12 -4.73
CA PHE A 148 -1.67 1.21 -6.13
C PHE A 148 -2.84 1.67 -7.00
N ILE A 149 -2.54 2.26 -8.15
CA ILE A 149 -3.54 2.51 -9.20
C ILE A 149 -3.34 1.57 -10.37
N ASP A 150 -4.43 1.19 -11.02
CA ASP A 150 -4.39 0.48 -12.28
C ASP A 150 -4.22 1.47 -13.43
N HIS A 151 -3.31 1.14 -14.34
CA HIS A 151 -3.02 1.95 -15.52
C HIS A 151 -3.19 1.11 -16.78
N TRP A 152 -4.03 1.62 -17.67
CA TRP A 152 -4.33 1.07 -18.97
C TRP A 152 -3.50 1.77 -20.05
N GLU A 153 -2.78 0.99 -20.85
CA GLU A 153 -1.98 1.55 -21.94
C GLU A 153 -2.88 2.30 -22.95
N GLY A 154 -2.55 3.56 -23.21
CA GLY A 154 -3.26 4.39 -24.20
C GLY A 154 -4.43 5.22 -23.65
N GLU A 155 -4.91 4.98 -22.43
CA GLU A 155 -6.01 5.76 -21.84
C GLU A 155 -5.54 7.01 -21.09
N SER A 156 -4.29 7.01 -20.63
CA SER A 156 -3.74 8.06 -19.77
C SER A 156 -2.25 8.22 -20.00
N GLN A 157 -1.74 9.42 -19.75
CA GLN A 157 -0.31 9.70 -19.80
C GLN A 157 0.34 9.70 -18.40
N ALA A 158 -0.40 9.31 -17.36
CA ALA A 158 0.06 9.39 -15.98
C ALA A 158 1.40 8.66 -15.77
N LEU A 159 1.53 7.40 -16.22
CA LEU A 159 2.79 6.65 -16.07
C LEU A 159 3.98 7.33 -16.77
N LYS A 160 3.73 7.93 -17.94
CA LYS A 160 4.76 8.66 -18.70
C LYS A 160 5.23 9.90 -17.94
N LEU A 161 4.29 10.71 -17.44
CA LEU A 161 4.61 11.91 -16.67
C LEU A 161 5.33 11.58 -15.38
N VAL A 162 4.81 10.59 -14.66
CA VAL A 162 5.36 10.12 -13.39
C VAL A 162 6.81 9.67 -13.56
N ARG A 163 7.14 8.91 -14.60
CA ARG A 163 8.51 8.48 -14.90
C ARG A 163 9.47 9.62 -15.25
N ALA A 164 8.95 10.76 -15.71
CA ALA A 164 9.77 11.92 -16.04
C ALA A 164 10.12 12.77 -14.80
N LEU A 165 9.47 12.53 -13.66
CA LEU A 165 9.75 13.23 -12.41
C LEU A 165 11.10 12.79 -11.79
N PRO A 166 11.73 13.62 -10.94
CA PRO A 166 12.99 13.29 -10.28
C PRO A 166 12.97 11.95 -9.53
N SER A 167 11.87 11.62 -8.86
CA SER A 167 11.68 10.34 -8.17
C SER A 167 10.82 9.35 -8.97
N GLY A 168 10.82 9.45 -10.30
CA GLY A 168 9.86 8.77 -11.16
C GLY A 168 9.79 7.25 -11.03
N GLU A 169 10.92 6.58 -10.79
CA GLU A 169 10.94 5.12 -10.52
C GLU A 169 10.20 4.75 -9.24
N ARG A 170 10.30 5.59 -8.20
CA ARG A 170 9.58 5.40 -6.93
C ARG A 170 8.09 5.52 -7.15
N TRP A 171 7.65 6.56 -7.86
CA TRP A 171 6.23 6.79 -8.13
C TRP A 171 5.63 5.76 -9.08
N ALA A 172 6.38 5.33 -10.10
CA ALA A 172 5.97 4.25 -10.99
C ALA A 172 5.72 2.93 -10.24
N SER A 173 6.35 2.75 -9.08
CA SER A 173 6.11 1.57 -8.25
C SER A 173 4.68 1.49 -7.69
N TYR A 174 3.97 2.62 -7.61
CA TYR A 174 2.56 2.75 -7.20
C TYR A 174 1.58 2.58 -8.38
N VAL A 175 2.08 2.32 -9.58
CA VAL A 175 1.28 2.14 -10.80
C VAL A 175 1.37 0.70 -11.28
N GLN A 176 0.22 0.05 -11.44
CA GLN A 176 0.11 -1.28 -11.99
C GLN A 176 -0.33 -1.21 -13.46
N VAL A 177 0.56 -1.59 -14.37
CA VAL A 177 0.22 -1.66 -15.80
C VAL A 177 -0.59 -2.93 -16.05
N ILE A 178 -1.83 -2.77 -16.53
CA ILE A 178 -2.69 -3.88 -16.93
C ILE A 178 -2.76 -3.92 -18.47
N SER A 179 -2.41 -5.06 -19.04
CA SER A 179 -2.31 -5.28 -20.50
C SER A 179 -3.54 -5.94 -21.13
N THR A 180 -4.65 -6.10 -20.39
CA THR A 180 -5.85 -6.82 -20.87
C THR A 180 -7.15 -6.09 -20.47
N GLN A 181 -7.73 -5.31 -21.39
CA GLN A 181 -8.98 -4.57 -21.17
C GLN A 181 -10.16 -5.54 -20.95
N PRO A 182 -11.13 -5.25 -20.07
CA PRO A 182 -12.40 -5.98 -20.01
C PRO A 182 -13.28 -5.74 -21.25
#